data_AF-A0A9W6LE10-F1
#
_entry.id   AF-A0A9W6LE10-F1
#
_cell.length_a   1.000
_cell.length_b   1.000
_cell.length_c   1.000
_cell.angle_alpha   90.00
_cell.angle_beta   90.00
_cell.angle_gamma   90.00
#
_symmetry.space_group_name_H-M   'P 1'
#
loop_
_entity.id
_entity.type
_entity.pdbx_description
1 polymer ?
#
loop_
_entity_poly.entity_id
_entity_poly.type
_entity_poly.pdbx_seq_one_letter_code
_entity_poly.pdbx_strand_id
1 'polypeptide(L)'
;MRRGLGVTFLLVLMCSALAIADISKIDDVPRISAAQAYSKFMKGDVILVDSMNERTYAKYHVLGAVSLPGDGEDDLNKIRQMAEPVPLGQEIIVYCD
;
A
#
# COMPACT_ATOMS: atom_id res chain seq x y z
N MET A 1 -18.34 -29.30 56.92
CA MET A 1 -18.70 -28.48 55.74
C MET A 1 -17.43 -27.84 55.19
N ARG A 2 -16.87 -28.39 54.10
CA ARG A 2 -15.67 -27.85 53.44
C ARG A 2 -16.13 -26.84 52.38
N ARG A 3 -15.79 -25.57 52.54
CA ARG A 3 -15.96 -24.51 51.53
C ARG A 3 -14.57 -24.13 51.05
N GLY A 4 -14.32 -24.23 49.75
CA GLY A 4 -13.05 -23.84 49.17
C GLY A 4 -12.86 -24.43 47.79
N LEU A 5 -13.58 -23.90 46.79
CA LEU A 5 -13.19 -24.05 45.40
C LEU A 5 -13.85 -22.93 44.59
N GLY A 6 -13.02 -22.00 44.13
CA GLY A 6 -13.45 -20.84 43.34
C GLY A 6 -12.29 -19.94 42.99
N VAL A 7 -11.11 -20.51 42.74
CA VAL A 7 -9.97 -19.79 42.15
C VAL A 7 -9.83 -20.32 40.73
N THR A 8 -10.43 -19.64 39.77
CA THR A 8 -10.07 -19.72 38.34
C THR A 8 -10.78 -18.60 37.58
N PHE A 9 -10.36 -17.36 37.86
CA PHE A 9 -10.67 -16.20 37.02
C PHE A 9 -9.36 -15.41 36.84
N LEU A 10 -8.41 -16.00 36.12
CA LEU A 10 -7.17 -15.34 35.74
C LEU A 10 -6.64 -16.02 34.47
N LEU A 11 -6.11 -15.21 33.55
CA LEU A 11 -5.56 -15.54 32.23
C LEU A 11 -6.55 -15.63 31.05
N VAL A 12 -7.16 -14.50 30.67
CA VAL A 12 -7.33 -14.16 29.24
C VAL A 12 -7.17 -12.64 29.07
N LEU A 13 -5.95 -12.11 29.22
CA LEU A 13 -5.68 -10.71 28.87
C LEU A 13 -4.21 -10.44 28.48
N MET A 14 -3.61 -11.33 27.69
CA MET A 14 -2.23 -11.16 27.19
C MET A 14 -2.15 -11.69 25.75
N CYS A 15 -2.78 -11.01 24.80
CA CYS A 15 -2.37 -11.11 23.39
C CYS A 15 -2.88 -9.93 22.57
N SER A 16 -2.70 -8.71 23.08
CA SER A 16 -2.86 -7.49 22.29
C SER A 16 -1.50 -6.97 21.84
N ALA A 17 -0.65 -7.87 21.34
CA ALA A 17 0.47 -7.47 20.49
C ALA A 17 -0.08 -7.31 19.07
N LEU A 18 -0.88 -6.27 18.84
CA LEU A 18 -1.08 -5.79 17.49
C LEU A 18 0.28 -5.28 17.01
N ALA A 19 0.82 -5.97 16.02
CA ALA A 19 2.00 -5.56 15.29
C ALA A 19 1.81 -4.11 14.80
N ILE A 20 2.50 -3.17 15.43
CA ILE A 20 2.74 -1.87 14.85
C ILE A 20 3.77 -2.15 13.75
N ALA A 21 3.30 -2.20 12.50
CA ALA A 21 4.18 -2.26 11.35
C ALA A 21 5.18 -1.10 11.45
N ASP A 22 6.45 -1.42 11.25
CA ASP A 22 7.59 -0.55 11.50
C ASP A 22 7.62 0.61 10.49
N ILE A 23 7.10 1.77 10.91
CA ILE A 23 7.02 3.02 10.11
C ILE A 23 8.42 3.55 9.76
N SER A 24 9.48 3.08 10.43
CA SER A 24 10.86 3.53 10.23
C SER A 24 11.44 3.26 8.83
N LYS A 25 10.79 2.44 8.00
CA LYS A 25 11.25 2.11 6.63
C LYS A 25 10.77 3.07 5.54
N ILE A 26 9.95 4.08 5.86
CA ILE A 26 9.45 5.04 4.87
C ILE A 26 10.55 6.00 4.39
N ASP A 27 11.53 6.30 5.25
CA ASP A 27 12.60 7.26 4.94
C ASP A 27 13.64 6.71 3.95
N ASP A 28 13.74 5.39 3.81
CA ASP A 28 14.68 4.72 2.90
C ASP A 28 14.15 4.64 1.45
N VAL A 29 12.93 5.09 1.18
CA VAL A 29 12.35 5.05 -0.16
C VAL A 29 12.95 6.18 -1.03
N PRO A 30 13.66 5.87 -2.12
CA PRO A 30 14.24 6.90 -2.98
C PRO A 30 13.16 7.81 -3.57
N ARG A 31 13.35 9.12 -3.46
CA ARG A 31 12.44 10.14 -4.02
C ARG A 31 13.09 10.83 -5.21
N ILE A 32 12.28 11.15 -6.21
CA ILE A 32 12.67 11.98 -7.36
C ILE A 32 11.72 13.17 -7.48
N SER A 33 12.15 14.20 -8.20
CA SER A 33 11.26 15.32 -8.53
C SER A 33 10.18 14.93 -9.53
N ALA A 34 9.04 15.63 -9.52
CA ALA A 34 7.99 15.47 -10.52
C ALA A 34 8.49 15.64 -11.96
N ALA A 35 9.45 16.55 -12.19
CA ALA A 35 10.07 16.76 -13.51
C ALA A 35 10.87 15.53 -13.97
N GLN A 36 11.61 14.88 -13.07
CA GLN A 36 12.33 13.64 -13.38
C GLN A 36 11.35 12.49 -13.65
N ALA A 37 10.28 12.36 -12.84
CA ALA A 37 9.25 11.35 -13.05
C ALA A 37 8.59 11.51 -14.44
N TYR A 38 8.19 12.74 -14.79
CA TYR A 38 7.63 13.05 -16.11
C TYR A 38 8.61 12.72 -17.25
N SER A 39 9.90 13.08 -17.11
CA SER A 39 10.89 12.77 -18.13
C SER A 39 11.10 11.26 -18.33
N LYS A 40 11.08 10.45 -17.26
CA LYS A 40 11.18 8.99 -17.36
C LYS A 40 9.91 8.41 -17.98
N PHE A 41 8.73 8.90 -17.60
CA PHE A 41 7.44 8.44 -18.14
C PHE A 41 7.35 8.67 -19.65
N MET A 42 7.73 9.86 -20.12
CA MET A 42 7.72 10.18 -21.56
C MET A 42 8.70 9.32 -22.39
N LYS A 43 9.70 8.70 -21.76
CA LYS A 43 10.63 7.77 -22.42
C LYS A 43 10.10 6.33 -22.46
N GLY A 44 9.05 6.02 -21.69
CA GLY A 44 8.57 4.66 -21.50
C GLY A 44 9.46 3.82 -20.56
N ASP A 45 10.31 4.46 -19.74
CA ASP A 45 11.21 3.76 -18.82
C ASP A 45 10.49 3.31 -17.53
N VAL A 46 9.35 3.94 -17.23
CA VAL A 46 8.63 3.80 -15.96
C VAL A 46 7.13 3.64 -16.17
N ILE A 47 6.49 3.04 -15.18
CA ILE A 47 5.05 3.16 -14.96
C ILE A 47 4.76 4.09 -13.79
N LEU A 48 3.64 4.81 -13.87
CA LEU A 48 3.15 5.65 -12.79
C LEU A 48 2.06 4.91 -12.02
N VAL A 49 2.17 4.90 -10.70
CA VAL A 49 1.18 4.35 -9.79
C VAL A 49 0.66 5.47 -8.91
N ASP A 50 -0.64 5.69 -8.94
CA ASP A 50 -1.34 6.64 -8.11
C ASP A 50 -1.86 5.92 -6.87
N SER A 51 -1.36 6.31 -5.70
CA SER A 51 -1.80 5.72 -4.42
C SER A 51 -2.81 6.59 -3.67
N MET A 52 -3.42 7.57 -4.34
CA MET A 52 -4.52 8.33 -3.77
C MET A 52 -5.82 7.52 -3.81
N ASN A 53 -6.78 7.90 -2.97
CA ASN A 53 -8.09 7.26 -2.96
C ASN A 53 -8.80 7.40 -4.33
N GLU A 54 -9.76 6.50 -4.60
CA GLU A 54 -10.45 6.42 -5.90
C GLU A 54 -11.15 7.72 -6.30
N ARG A 55 -11.70 8.47 -5.34
CA ARG A 55 -12.36 9.75 -5.62
C ARG A 55 -11.37 10.78 -6.13
N THR A 56 -10.19 10.82 -5.53
CA THR A 56 -9.11 11.72 -5.95
C THR A 56 -8.62 11.32 -7.34
N TYR A 57 -8.27 10.06 -7.54
CA TYR A 57 -7.84 9.53 -8.84
C TYR A 57 -8.85 9.85 -9.96
N ALA A 58 -10.14 9.59 -9.73
CA ALA A 58 -11.18 9.84 -10.72
C ALA A 58 -11.33 11.32 -11.09
N LYS A 59 -11.00 12.23 -10.17
CA LYS A 59 -11.10 13.69 -10.41
C LYS A 59 -9.85 14.24 -11.08
N TYR A 60 -8.68 13.80 -10.66
CA TYR A 60 -7.39 14.20 -11.21
C TYR A 60 -6.36 13.11 -10.96
N HIS A 61 -5.76 12.61 -12.03
CA HIS A 61 -4.61 11.71 -12.01
C HIS A 61 -3.71 12.03 -13.20
N VAL A 62 -2.46 11.58 -13.13
CA VAL A 62 -1.56 11.66 -14.29
C VAL A 62 -2.04 10.68 -15.35
N LEU A 63 -2.19 11.14 -16.60
CA LEU A 63 -2.65 10.30 -17.69
C LEU A 63 -1.74 9.06 -17.83
N GLY A 64 -2.35 7.88 -17.86
CA GLY A 64 -1.63 6.60 -17.93
C GLY A 64 -1.14 6.06 -16.60
N ALA A 65 -1.42 6.73 -15.48
CA ALA A 65 -1.19 6.17 -14.16
C ALA A 65 -2.14 4.99 -13.87
N VAL A 66 -1.67 4.07 -13.02
CA VAL A 66 -2.47 2.95 -12.50
C VAL A 66 -2.93 3.30 -11.10
N SER A 67 -4.24 3.24 -10.85
CA SER A 67 -4.82 3.46 -9.51
C SER A 67 -4.56 2.27 -8.60
N LEU A 68 -3.79 2.46 -7.53
CA LEU A 68 -3.55 1.49 -6.45
C LEU A 68 -3.57 2.21 -5.08
N PRO A 69 -4.75 2.55 -4.54
CA PRO A 69 -4.92 3.29 -3.28
C PRO A 69 -4.37 2.61 -2.01
N GLY A 70 -3.92 1.36 -2.08
CA GLY A 70 -3.51 0.56 -0.93
C GLY A 70 -4.70 -0.10 -0.22
N ASP A 71 -5.75 -0.46 -0.96
CA ASP A 71 -6.98 -1.08 -0.43
C ASP A 71 -6.85 -2.60 -0.18
N GLY A 72 -5.64 -3.16 -0.35
CA GLY A 72 -5.30 -4.53 0.01
C GLY A 72 -5.61 -5.53 -1.10
N GLU A 73 -6.53 -6.46 -0.85
CA GLU A 73 -6.86 -7.52 -1.83
C GLU A 73 -7.54 -6.97 -3.09
N ASP A 74 -8.24 -5.84 -3.00
CA ASP A 74 -8.90 -5.22 -4.15
C ASP A 74 -7.86 -4.72 -5.18
N ASP A 75 -6.78 -4.08 -4.73
CA ASP A 75 -5.64 -3.70 -5.55
C ASP A 75 -4.90 -4.91 -6.13
N LEU A 76 -4.71 -5.96 -5.34
CA LEU A 76 -4.13 -7.20 -5.85
C LEU A 76 -5.01 -7.82 -6.94
N ASN A 77 -6.33 -7.77 -6.79
CA ASN A 77 -7.27 -8.24 -7.80
C ASN A 77 -7.25 -7.37 -9.05
N LYS A 78 -7.18 -6.03 -8.90
CA LYS A 78 -7.01 -5.09 -10.03
C LYS A 78 -5.74 -5.44 -10.82
N ILE A 79 -4.60 -5.62 -10.15
CA ILE A 79 -3.33 -6.00 -10.80
C ILE A 79 -3.46 -7.34 -11.54
N ARG A 80 -4.09 -8.35 -10.92
CA ARG A 80 -4.28 -9.68 -11.53
C ARG A 80 -5.20 -9.64 -12.76
N GLN A 81 -6.11 -8.67 -12.84
CA GLN A 81 -7.11 -8.55 -13.90
C GLN A 81 -6.68 -7.62 -15.05
N MET A 82 -5.59 -6.87 -14.91
CA MET A 82 -5.09 -6.00 -15.97
C MET A 82 -4.71 -6.83 -17.20
N ALA A 83 -5.37 -6.53 -18.33
CA ALA A 83 -5.19 -7.23 -19.60
C ALA A 83 -3.76 -7.13 -20.15
N GLU A 84 -3.04 -6.07 -19.77
CA GLU A 84 -1.60 -5.98 -19.91
C GLU A 84 -0.98 -5.90 -18.51
N PRO A 85 -0.16 -6.88 -18.09
CA PRO A 85 0.55 -6.79 -16.83
C PRO A 85 1.42 -5.54 -16.84
N VAL A 86 1.60 -4.90 -15.68
CA VAL A 86 2.67 -3.91 -15.45
C VAL A 86 3.93 -4.44 -16.15
N PRO A 87 4.41 -3.78 -17.23
CA PRO A 87 5.41 -4.39 -18.08
C PRO A 87 6.65 -4.74 -17.27
N LEU A 88 7.01 -6.02 -17.30
CA LEU A 88 8.14 -6.52 -16.55
C LEU A 88 9.41 -5.81 -17.04
N GLY A 89 10.20 -5.28 -16.11
CA GLY A 89 11.45 -4.57 -16.42
C GLY A 89 11.33 -3.05 -16.46
N GLN A 90 10.15 -2.48 -16.26
CA GLN A 90 9.99 -1.04 -16.04
C GLN A 90 10.04 -0.69 -14.54
N GLU A 91 10.63 0.47 -14.23
CA GLU A 91 10.66 1.01 -12.87
C GLU A 91 9.26 1.54 -12.49
N ILE A 92 8.85 1.30 -11.24
CA ILE A 92 7.57 1.79 -10.71
C ILE A 92 7.83 3.07 -9.93
N ILE A 93 7.14 4.15 -10.31
CA ILE A 93 7.08 5.38 -9.53
C ILE A 93 5.69 5.50 -8.91
N VAL A 94 5.64 5.45 -7.59
CA VAL A 94 4.42 5.72 -6.82
C VAL A 94 4.38 7.19 -6.46
N TYR A 95 3.21 7.83 -6.62
CA TYR A 95 2.97 9.18 -6.15
C TYR A 95 1.70 9.27 -5.31
N CYS A 96 1.71 10.20 -4.36
CA CYS A 96 0.61 10.53 -3.46
C CYS A 96 0.66 12.04 -3.14
N ASP A 97 -0.40 12.52 -2.49
CA ASP A 97 -0.41 13.80 -1.78
C ASP A 97 0.21 13.68 -0.38
#